data_AF-A0A4S2K8L2-F1
#
_entry.id   AF-A0A4S2K8L2-F1
#
_cell.length_a   1.000
_cell.length_b   1.000
_cell.length_c   1.000
_cell.angle_alpha   90.00
_cell.angle_beta   90.00
_cell.angle_gamma   90.00
#
_symmetry.space_group_name_H-M   'P 1'
#
loop_
_entity.id
_entity.type
_entity.pdbx_description
1 polymer ?
#
loop_
_entity_poly.entity_id
_entity_poly.type
_entity_poly.pdbx_seq_one_letter_code
_entity_poly.pdbx_strand_id
1 'polypeptide(L)' 'MVAGKREASQEAEAQQWMETVIGQRFPPGVSYEDALRDGVLLCMLMNKLQPGLISKINTSGGDYKMMDNLNQ' A
#
# COMPACT_ATOMS: atom_id res chain seq x y z
N MET A 1 -11.59 -5.78 22.06
CA MET A 1 -12.00 -4.61 21.26
C MET A 1 -10.75 -3.78 21.02
N VAL A 2 -10.02 -3.99 19.92
CA VAL A 2 -8.88 -3.13 19.59
C VAL A 2 -9.47 -1.88 18.94
N ALA A 3 -9.64 -0.83 19.72
CA ALA A 3 -10.01 0.47 19.19
C ALA A 3 -8.80 0.98 18.41
N GLY A 4 -8.86 0.84 17.08
CA GLY A 4 -7.85 1.29 16.13
C GLY A 4 -7.75 2.81 16.11
N LYS A 5 -7.17 3.39 17.16
CA LYS A 5 -6.57 4.72 17.04
C LYS A 5 -5.34 4.54 16.17
N ARG A 6 -5.43 4.93 14.91
CA ARG A 6 -4.23 5.12 14.08
C ARG A 6 -3.43 6.24 14.74
N GLU A 7 -2.33 5.89 15.38
CA GLU A 7 -1.41 6.86 15.96
C GLU A 7 -0.54 7.36 14.82
N ALA A 8 -0.46 8.69 14.61
CA ALA A 8 0.31 9.27 13.51
C ALA A 8 1.79 8.81 13.50
N SER A 9 2.34 8.51 14.68
CA SER A 9 3.69 7.94 14.82
C SER A 9 3.82 6.54 14.23
N GLN A 10 2.79 5.70 14.38
CA GLN A 10 2.77 4.35 13.80
C GLN A 10 2.60 4.40 12.28
N GLU A 11 1.79 5.34 11.77
CA GLU A 11 1.64 5.55 10.32
C GLU A 11 2.96 6.02 9.70
N ALA A 12 3.67 6.96 10.34
CA ALA A 12 4.98 7.41 9.88
C ALA A 12 6.03 6.28 9.89
N GLU A 13 6.06 5.45 10.94
CA GLU A 13 6.97 4.30 11.03
C GLU A 13 6.64 3.26 9.95
N ALA A 14 5.35 2.92 9.78
CA ALA A 14 4.89 1.99 8.76
C ALA A 14 5.17 2.50 7.34
N GLN A 15 4.95 3.80 7.09
CA GLN A 15 5.27 4.44 5.82
C GLN A 15 6.76 4.31 5.52
N GLN A 16 7.63 4.73 6.45
CA GLN A 16 9.08 4.66 6.26
C GLN A 16 9.57 3.22 6.05
N TRP A 17 8.98 2.26 6.77
CA TRP A 17 9.27 0.84 6.58
C TRP A 17 8.84 0.35 5.21
N MET A 18 7.62 0.67 4.76
CA MET A 18 7.14 0.32 3.42
C MET A 18 8.02 0.95 2.33
N GLU A 19 8.40 2.22 2.47
CA GLU A 19 9.29 2.89 1.52
C GLU A 19 10.66 2.22 1.44
N THR A 20 11.16 1.72 2.57
CA THR A 20 12.43 0.97 2.65
C THR A 20 12.33 -0.40 1.97
N VAL A 21 11.23 -1.13 2.18
CA VAL A 21 11.04 -2.47 1.61
C VAL A 21 10.73 -2.41 0.11
N ILE A 22 9.84 -1.49 -0.30
CA ILE A 22 9.48 -1.29 -1.70
C ILE A 22 10.63 -0.63 -2.47
N GLY A 23 11.41 0.22 -1.81
CA GLY A 23 12.43 1.07 -2.43
C GLY A 23 11.83 2.23 -3.22
N GLN A 24 10.55 2.56 -2.99
CA GLN A 24 9.84 3.67 -3.60
C GLN A 24 9.19 4.51 -2.51
N ARG A 25 9.08 5.82 -2.76
CA ARG A 25 8.44 6.74 -1.83
C ARG A 25 6.94 6.86 -2.08
N PHE A 26 6.18 7.16 -1.04
CA PHE A 26 4.77 7.48 -1.17
C PHE A 26 4.57 8.73 -2.04
N PRO A 27 3.48 8.79 -2.83
CA PRO A 27 3.23 9.93 -3.71
C PRO A 27 3.07 11.23 -2.90
N PRO A 28 3.79 12.32 -3.28
CA PRO A 28 3.72 13.57 -2.55
C PRO A 28 2.33 14.22 -2.70
N GLY A 29 1.77 14.68 -1.59
CA GLY A 29 0.46 15.35 -1.56
C GLY A 29 -0.75 14.42 -1.42
N VAL A 30 -0.53 13.11 -1.24
CA VAL A 30 -1.57 12.11 -0.98
C VAL A 30 -1.50 11.68 0.49
N SER A 31 -2.66 11.57 1.16
CA SER A 31 -2.72 11.06 2.53
C SER A 31 -2.31 9.59 2.59
N TYR A 32 -1.73 9.15 3.71
CA TYR A 32 -1.34 7.75 3.93
C TYR A 32 -2.46 6.74 3.57
N GLU A 33 -3.69 7.03 3.99
CA GLU A 33 -4.86 6.21 3.69
C GLU A 33 -5.16 6.13 2.19
N ASP A 34 -5.06 7.26 1.49
CA ASP A 34 -5.43 7.36 0.09
C ASP A 34 -4.36 6.69 -0.79
N ALA A 35 -3.09 6.82 -0.42
CA ALA A 35 -1.98 6.12 -1.07
C ALA A 35 -2.08 4.58 -0.95
N LEU A 36 -2.66 4.07 0.14
CA LEU A 36 -2.90 2.64 0.33
C LEU A 36 -4.24 2.16 -0.24
N ARG A 37 -5.16 3.09 -0.55
CA ARG A 37 -6.52 2.80 -0.98
C ARG A 37 -6.59 2.01 -2.27
N ASP A 38 -5.69 2.31 -3.20
CA ASP A 38 -5.59 1.64 -4.50
C ASP A 38 -4.97 0.24 -4.43
N GLY A 39 -4.46 -0.17 -3.25
CA GLY A 39 -3.82 -1.46 -3.03
C GLY A 39 -2.50 -1.67 -3.77
N VAL A 40 -2.07 -0.73 -4.61
CA VAL A 40 -0.84 -0.83 -5.43
C VAL A 40 0.40 -0.94 -4.56
N LEU A 41 0.57 -0.03 -3.60
CA LEU A 41 1.73 -0.04 -2.69
C LEU A 41 1.75 -1.31 -1.83
N LEU A 42 0.58 -1.77 -1.37
CA LEU A 42 0.44 -3.01 -0.60
C LEU A 42 0.82 -4.23 -1.46
N CYS A 43 0.40 -4.26 -2.72
CA CYS A 43 0.76 -5.32 -3.63
C CYS A 43 2.27 -5.36 -3.91
N MET A 44 2.88 -4.20 -4.12
CA MET A 44 4.33 -4.08 -4.31
C MET A 44 5.10 -4.54 -3.06
N LEU A 45 4.63 -4.13 -1.87
CA LEU A 45 5.20 -4.56 -0.59
C LEU A 45 5.17 -6.09 -0.45
N MET A 46 4.01 -6.70 -0.71
CA MET A 46 3.85 -8.14 -0.65
C MET A 46 4.74 -8.87 -1.67
N ASN A 47 4.87 -8.35 -2.89
CA ASN A 47 5.75 -8.94 -3.89
C ASN A 47 7.24 -8.84 -3.52
N LYS A 48 7.65 -7.79 -2.79
CA LYS A 48 9.01 -7.67 -2.24
C LYS A 48 9.29 -8.66 -1.12
N LEU A 49 8.31 -8.89 -0.24
CA LEU A 49 8.42 -9.87 0.84
C LEU A 49 8.40 -11.29 0.30
N GLN A 50 7.52 -11.58 -0.65
CA GLN A 50 7.40 -12.87 -1.31
C GLN A 50 7.31 -12.67 -2.83
N PRO A 51 8.44 -12.82 -3.55
CA PRO A 51 8.45 -12.66 -5.00
C PRO A 51 7.52 -13.69 -5.64
N GLY A 52 6.59 -13.19 -6.47
CA GLY A 52 5.61 -14.02 -7.17
C GLY A 52 4.30 -14.27 -6.43
N LEU A 53 4.07 -13.67 -5.25
CA LEU A 53 2.77 -13.77 -4.57
C LEU A 53 1.66 -13.07 -5.34
N ILE A 54 1.93 -11.86 -5.86
CA ILE A 54 0.96 -11.06 -6.61
C ILE A 54 1.46 -10.90 -8.04
N SER A 55 0.84 -11.63 -8.96
CA SER A 55 1.24 -11.67 -10.37
C SER A 55 0.74 -10.48 -11.19
N LYS A 56 -0.24 -9.73 -10.69
CA LYS A 56 -0.87 -8.62 -11.42
C LYS A 56 -1.16 -7.48 -10.47
N ILE A 57 -0.64 -6.30 -10.79
CA ILE A 57 -0.89 -5.07 -10.04
C ILE A 57 -1.48 -4.07 -11.03
N ASN A 58 -2.74 -3.69 -10.82
CA ASN A 58 -3.41 -2.69 -11.62
C ASN A 58 -2.97 -1.31 -11.13
N THR A 59 -1.98 -0.71 -11.80
CA THR A 59 -1.48 0.65 -11.50
C THR A 59 -2.16 1.73 -12.33
N SER A 60 -3.09 1.37 -13.21
CA SER A 60 -3.79 2.30 -14.09
C SER A 60 -5.13 1.69 -14.54
N GLY A 61 -6.21 2.46 -14.40
CA GLY A 61 -7.59 2.02 -14.67
C GLY A 61 -8.59 2.85 -13.86
N GLY A 62 -9.89 2.63 -14.07
CA GLY A 62 -10.91 3.21 -13.18
C GLY A 62 -10.88 2.56 -11.79
N ASP A 63 -11.41 3.25 -10.78
CA ASP A 63 -11.37 2.88 -9.35
C ASP A 63 -11.68 1.40 -9.07
N TYR A 64 -12.60 0.81 -9.84
CA TYR A 64 -12.97 -0.60 -9.74
C TYR A 64 -11.81 -1.58 -10.00
N LYS A 65 -10.93 -1.27 -10.96
CA LYS A 65 -9.76 -2.11 -11.27
C LYS A 65 -8.67 -2.01 -10.21
N MET A 66 -8.58 -0.88 -9.52
CA MET A 66 -7.60 -0.69 -8.45
C MET A 66 -8.08 -1.40 -7.17
N MET A 67 -9.39 -1.44 -6.91
CA MET A 67 -9.98 -2.26 -5.84
C MET A 67 -9.77 -3.78 -6.02
N ASP A 68 -9.62 -4.26 -7.25
CA ASP A 68 -9.33 -5.67 -7.54
C ASP A 68 -7.96 -6.09 -6.96
N ASN A 69 -7.00 -5.15 -6.87
CA ASN A 69 -5.70 -5.40 -6.25
C ASN A 69 -5.80 -5.85 -4.78
N LEU A 70 -6.84 -5.41 -4.07
CA LEU A 70 -7.08 -5.77 -2.67
C LEU A 70 -7.87 -7.07 -2.50
N ASN A 71 -8.51 -7.56 -3.57
CA ASN A 71 -9.30 -8.80 -3.57
C ASN A 71 -8.54 -9.99 -4.18
N GLN A 72 -7.39 -9.76 -4.81
CA GLN A 72 -6.48 -10.80 -5.31
C GLN A 72 -5.72 -11.51 -4.19
#